data_AF-A0A3D2R3N2-F1
#
_entry.id   AF-A0A3D2R3N2-F1
#
_cell.length_a   1.000
_cell.length_b   1.000
_cell.length_c   1.000
_cell.angle_alpha   90.00
_cell.angle_beta   90.00
_cell.angle_gamma   90.00
#
_symmetry.space_group_name_H-M   'P 1'
#
loop_
_entity.id
_entity.type
_entity.pdbx_description
1 polymer ?
#
loop_
_entity_poly.entity_id
_entity_poly.type
_entity_poly.pdbx_seq_one_letter_code
_entity_poly.pdbx_strand_id
1 'polypeptide(L)' 'MLESKHKKVLPPIPTKRYFAIGEVSALCDLKPHVLRYWEQEFPQLKPTT' A
#
# COMPACT_ATOMS: atom_id res chain seq x y z
N MET A 1 30.49 -10.51 3.44
CA MET A 1 29.65 -11.05 2.36
C MET A 1 28.32 -11.46 2.98
N LEU A 2 27.30 -10.60 2.98
CA LEU A 2 25.98 -10.98 3.47
C LEU A 2 25.05 -11.11 2.27
N GLU A 3 24.74 -12.36 1.95
CA GLU A 3 23.97 -12.81 0.79
C GLU A 3 22.62 -12.09 0.69
N SER A 4 22.36 -11.56 -0.51
CA SER A 4 21.09 -10.97 -0.93
C SER A 4 20.01 -12.04 -1.08
N LYS A 5 19.59 -12.64 0.05
CA LYS A 5 18.44 -13.55 0.09
C LYS A 5 17.17 -12.67 0.11
N HIS A 6 16.15 -13.07 -0.64
CA HIS A 6 14.82 -12.43 -0.81
C HIS A 6 14.63 -11.56 -2.06
N LYS A 7 15.01 -12.06 -3.25
CA LYS A 7 14.29 -11.68 -4.46
C LYS A 7 12.95 -12.43 -4.50
N LYS A 8 11.99 -12.02 -3.65
CA LYS A 8 10.60 -12.46 -3.79
C LYS A 8 10.16 -12.03 -5.19
N VAL A 9 9.78 -12.97 -6.05
CA VAL A 9 9.20 -12.67 -7.36
C VAL A 9 7.97 -11.82 -7.06
N LEU A 10 8.07 -10.51 -7.28
CA LEU A 10 6.96 -9.61 -7.00
C LEU A 10 5.82 -10.01 -7.95
N PRO A 11 4.58 -10.13 -7.46
CA PRO A 11 3.44 -10.33 -8.33
C PRO A 11 3.40 -9.21 -9.38
N PRO A 12 2.89 -9.47 -10.59
CA PRO A 12 2.80 -8.46 -11.64
C PRO A 12 2.12 -7.21 -11.08
N ILE A 13 2.73 -6.05 -11.34
CA ILE A 13 2.23 -4.76 -10.84
C ILE A 13 0.76 -4.64 -11.29
N PRO A 14 -0.18 -4.45 -10.36
CA PRO A 14 -1.57 -4.32 -10.74
C PRO A 14 -1.75 -3.12 -11.67
N THR A 15 -2.48 -3.29 -12.78
CA THR A 15 -2.79 -2.20 -13.73
C THR A 15 -3.77 -1.17 -13.13
N LYS A 16 -4.34 -1.49 -11.97
CA LYS A 16 -5.30 -0.68 -11.22
C LYS A 16 -4.55 0.45 -10.47
N ARG A 17 -4.84 1.70 -10.82
CA ARG A 17 -4.21 2.89 -10.22
C ARG A 17 -4.81 3.29 -8.87
N TYR A 18 -6.08 2.97 -8.65
CA TYR A 18 -6.81 3.30 -7.43
C TYR A 18 -7.35 2.04 -6.78
N PHE A 19 -6.95 1.80 -5.54
CA PHE A 19 -7.44 0.69 -4.73
C PHE A 19 -8.48 1.20 -3.75
N ALA A 20 -9.50 0.39 -3.47
CA ALA A 20 -10.41 0.72 -2.39
C ALA A 20 -9.65 0.60 -1.06
N ILE A 21 -10.01 1.42 -0.07
CA ILE A 21 -9.39 1.38 1.26
C ILE A 21 -9.46 -0.02 1.92
N GLY A 22 -10.49 -0.80 1.60
CA GLY A 22 -10.61 -2.20 2.04
C GLY A 22 -9.60 -3.14 1.38
N GLU A 23 -9.27 -2.94 0.11
CA GLU A 23 -8.22 -3.70 -0.57
C GLU A 23 -6.83 -3.33 -0.01
N VAL A 24 -6.55 -2.04 0.19
CA VAL A 24 -5.29 -1.58 0.80
C VAL A 24 -5.15 -2.07 2.24
N SER A 25 -6.24 -2.05 3.01
CA SER A 25 -6.30 -2.58 4.37
C SER A 25 -5.89 -4.05 4.43
N ALA A 26 -6.41 -4.88 3.51
CA ALA A 26 -6.03 -6.29 3.41
C ALA A 26 -4.59 -6.49 2.92
N LEU A 27 -4.10 -5.67 1.99
CA LEU A 27 -2.73 -5.76 1.48
C LEU A 27 -1.67 -5.35 2.50
N CYS A 28 -1.99 -4.40 3.38
CA CYS A 28 -1.08 -3.90 4.40
C CYS A 28 -1.29 -4.55 5.77
N ASP A 29 -2.27 -5.45 5.93
CA ASP A 29 -2.71 -6.00 7.22
C ASP A 29 -3.03 -4.93 8.27
N LEU A 30 -3.53 -3.77 7.82
CA LEU A 30 -3.88 -2.62 8.66
C LEU A 30 -5.38 -2.44 8.74
N LYS A 31 -5.90 -1.91 9.85
CA LYS A 31 -7.33 -1.59 9.97
C LYS A 31 -7.69 -0.40 9.07
N PRO A 32 -8.87 -0.37 8.43
CA PRO A 32 -9.27 0.70 7.51
C PRO A 32 -9.24 2.11 8.12
N HIS A 33 -9.49 2.24 9.43
CA HIS A 33 -9.47 3.55 10.10
C HIS A 33 -8.06 4.13 10.21
N VAL A 34 -7.01 3.31 10.26
CA VAL A 34 -5.61 3.78 10.32
C VAL A 34 -5.23 4.45 9.01
N LEU A 35 -5.64 3.85 7.89
CA LEU A 35 -5.43 4.45 6.56
C LEU A 35 -6.16 5.78 6.42
N ARG A 36 -7.39 5.90 6.94
CA ARG A 36 -8.13 7.18 6.98
C ARG A 36 -7.43 8.24 7.81
N TYR A 37 -6.92 7.86 8.98
CA TYR A 37 -6.14 8.76 9.82
C TYR A 37 -4.87 9.22 9.08
N TRP A 38 -4.19 8.31 8.39
CA TRP A 38 -3.03 8.67 7.57
C TRP A 38 -3.37 9.59 6.40
N GLU A 39 -4.54 9.47 5.76
CA GLU A 39 -4.98 10.44 4.74
C GLU A 39 -5.18 11.86 5.29
N GLN A 40 -5.45 11.99 6.60
CA GLN A 40 -5.55 13.28 7.27
C GLN A 40 -4.17 13.83 7.65
N GLU A 41 -3.31 12.99 8.23
CA GLU A 41 -1.98 13.40 8.70
C GLU A 41 -0.97 13.59 7.56
N PHE A 42 -1.09 12.80 6.49
CA PHE A 42 -0.23 12.83 5.32
C PHE A 42 -1.04 13.22 4.08
N PRO A 43 -1.29 14.52 3.86
CA PRO A 43 -2.05 15.00 2.70
C PRO A 43 -1.43 14.58 1.35
N GLN A 44 -0.14 14.22 1.33
CA GLN A 44 0.55 13.63 0.18
C GLN A 44 0.08 12.22 -0.21
N LEU A 45 -0.62 11.51 0.68
CA LEU A 45 -1.22 10.19 0.40
C LEU A 45 -2.57 10.31 -0.30
N LYS A 46 -3.15 11.52 -0.38
CA LYS A 46 -4.36 11.74 -1.16
C LYS A 46 -4.04 11.55 -2.63
N PRO A 47 -4.93 10.88 -3.39
CA PRO A 47 -4.72 10.75 -4.83
C PRO A 47 -4.67 12.15 -5.45
N THR A 48 -3.54 12.49 -6.07
CA THR A 48 -3.43 13.67 -6.92
C THR A 48 -4.31 13.44 -8.14
N THR A 49 -5.49 14.07 -8.16
CA THR A 49 -6.32 14.20 -9.37
C THR A 49 -5.54 14.86 -10.50
#